data_AF-A0ABD5PNK0-F1
#
_entry.id   AF-A0ABD5PNK0-F1
#
_cell.length_a   1.000
_cell.length_b   1.000
_cell.length_c   1.000
_cell.angle_alpha   90.00
_cell.angle_beta   90.00
_cell.angle_gamma   90.00
#
_symmetry.space_group_name_H-M   'P 1'
#
loop_
_entity.id
_entity.type
_entity.pdbx_description
1 polymer ?
#
loop_
_entity_poly.entity_id
_entity_poly.type
_entity_poly.pdbx_seq_one_letter_code
_entity_poly.pdbx_strand_id
1 'polypeptide(L)'
;MTLHISITAVAFASSTVLTAVPDAVQPLAPVQLQWGPHLAALAGIVALAVLGGVLALRNRLEDANAMTSTADSETGTDEFLTDREKVRQLITENGGRMKQSEIVNAVDWSKAKVSRLLADLEEDGQVTKLRLGRENLVCLSGHEPTASKSPERPQND
;
A
#
# COMPACT_ATOMS: atom_id res chain seq x y z
N MET A 1 23.04 40.29 -13.19
CA MET A 1 22.76 40.81 -11.83
C MET A 1 22.69 39.62 -10.90
N THR A 2 23.82 39.21 -10.31
CA THR A 2 23.87 38.10 -9.36
C THR A 2 25.11 38.30 -8.47
N LEU A 3 24.90 38.75 -7.23
CA LEU A 3 25.96 38.98 -6.24
C LEU A 3 26.54 37.64 -5.77
N HIS A 4 27.86 37.48 -5.86
CA HIS A 4 28.59 36.47 -5.10
C HIS A 4 28.79 36.99 -3.67
N ILE A 5 28.25 36.28 -2.68
CA ILE A 5 28.46 36.56 -1.26
C ILE A 5 29.68 35.74 -0.81
N SER A 6 30.83 36.40 -0.71
CA SER A 6 32.04 35.82 -0.13
C SER A 6 31.93 35.84 1.39
N ILE A 7 31.84 34.67 2.01
CA ILE A 7 31.90 34.53 3.47
C ILE A 7 33.37 34.59 3.88
N THR A 8 33.78 35.75 4.40
CA THR A 8 35.09 36.00 4.99
C THR A 8 35.22 35.23 6.32
N ALA A 9 36.16 34.29 6.38
CA ALA A 9 36.53 33.61 7.62
C ALA A 9 37.27 34.59 8.55
N VAL A 10 36.67 34.92 9.70
CA VAL A 10 37.33 35.66 10.78
C VAL A 10 38.27 34.70 11.51
N ALA A 11 39.57 34.88 11.32
CA ALA A 11 40.60 34.24 12.14
C ALA A 11 40.80 35.07 13.41
N PHE A 12 40.32 34.56 14.55
CA PHE A 12 40.51 35.18 15.86
C PHE A 12 41.89 34.77 16.41
N ALA A 13 42.91 35.60 16.17
CA ALA A 13 44.23 35.41 16.74
C ALA A 13 44.26 35.97 18.18
N SER A 14 44.31 35.08 19.18
CA SER A 14 44.56 35.46 20.57
C SER A 14 46.06 35.38 20.86
N SER A 15 46.71 36.52 21.08
CA SER A 15 48.07 36.58 21.63
C SER A 15 48.04 36.53 23.15
N THR A 16 48.71 35.57 23.78
CA THR A 16 49.16 35.69 25.17
C THR A 16 50.38 34.78 25.42
N VAL A 17 51.52 35.46 25.59
CA VAL A 17 52.71 35.18 26.44
C VAL A 17 53.38 33.80 26.41
N LEU A 18 54.65 33.85 25.98
CA LEU A 18 55.68 32.83 26.06
C LEU A 18 56.14 32.61 27.52
N THR A 19 55.95 31.40 28.07
CA THR A 19 56.69 30.90 29.24
C THR A 19 57.13 29.47 28.91
N ALA A 20 58.44 29.27 28.86
CA ALA A 20 59.06 27.98 28.52
C ALA A 20 58.94 27.01 29.70
N VAL A 21 58.24 25.88 29.48
CA VAL A 21 58.26 24.69 30.33
C VAL A 21 58.60 23.51 29.42
N PRO A 22 59.75 22.82 29.61
CA PRO A 22 60.05 21.60 28.90
C PRO A 22 59.61 20.41 29.75
N ASP A 23 58.49 19.78 29.42
CA ASP A 23 58.33 18.36 29.74
C ASP A 23 57.38 17.68 28.76
N ALA A 24 57.78 16.49 28.35
CA ALA A 24 57.26 15.79 27.20
C ALA A 24 55.94 15.11 27.53
N VAL A 25 54.82 15.69 27.13
CA VAL A 25 53.58 14.95 26.93
C VAL A 25 52.98 15.40 25.59
N GLN A 26 53.22 14.60 24.55
CA GLN A 26 52.55 14.74 23.26
C GLN A 26 51.03 14.62 23.51
N PRO A 27 50.20 15.63 23.19
CA PRO A 27 48.76 15.43 23.25
C PRO A 27 48.41 14.40 22.17
N LEU A 28 47.83 13.27 22.59
CA LEU A 28 47.23 12.28 21.69
C LEU A 28 46.35 13.03 20.70
N ALA A 29 46.71 13.03 19.43
CA ALA A 29 45.96 13.73 18.40
C ALA A 29 44.49 13.29 18.45
N PRO A 30 43.51 14.21 18.33
CA PRO A 30 42.11 13.82 18.32
C PRO A 30 41.89 12.88 17.14
N VAL A 31 41.29 11.71 17.40
CA VAL A 31 40.89 10.76 16.36
C VAL A 31 39.91 11.48 15.43
N GLN A 32 40.41 12.01 14.32
CA GLN A 32 39.61 12.63 13.29
C GLN A 32 38.90 11.49 12.57
N LEU A 33 37.76 11.07 13.13
CA LEU A 33 36.87 10.11 12.50
C LEU A 33 36.39 10.75 11.20
N GLN A 34 37.11 10.51 10.11
CA GLN A 34 36.68 10.93 8.78
C GLN A 34 35.40 10.15 8.49
N TRP A 35 34.25 10.78 8.71
CA TRP A 35 32.99 10.33 8.16
C TRP A 35 33.07 10.51 6.64
N GLY A 36 33.86 9.66 6.01
CA GLY A 36 34.16 9.73 4.60
C GLY A 36 32.88 9.52 3.80
N PRO A 37 32.89 9.88 2.50
CA PRO A 37 31.72 9.75 1.63
C PRO A 37 31.12 8.33 1.63
N HIS A 38 31.92 7.32 1.95
CA HIS A 38 31.54 5.92 2.10
C HIS A 38 30.53 5.67 3.23
N LEU A 39 30.64 6.39 4.35
CA LEU A 39 29.73 6.22 5.50
C LEU A 39 28.37 6.88 5.24
N ALA A 40 28.35 8.00 4.52
CA ALA A 40 27.11 8.61 4.04
C ALA A 40 26.37 7.69 3.04
N ALA A 41 27.11 7.01 2.16
CA ALA A 41 26.54 6.07 1.21
C ALA A 41 25.92 4.85 1.91
N LEU A 42 26.60 4.26 2.89
CA LEU A 42 26.07 3.13 3.67
C LEU A 42 24.82 3.53 4.48
N ALA A 43 24.83 4.72 5.10
CA ALA A 43 23.66 5.23 5.80
C ALA A 43 22.44 5.38 4.87
N GLY A 44 22.67 5.85 3.63
CA GLY A 44 21.62 5.96 2.61
C GLY A 44 21.05 4.59 2.20
N ILE A 45 21.89 3.58 1.99
CA ILE A 45 21.45 2.22 1.61
C ILE A 45 20.65 1.59 2.76
N VAL A 46 21.10 1.74 4.00
CA VAL A 46 20.37 1.23 5.18
C VAL A 46 19.01 1.91 5.29
N ALA A 47 18.93 3.23 5.10
CA ALA A 47 17.67 3.96 5.11
C ALA A 47 16.71 3.46 4.01
N LEU A 48 17.20 3.20 2.80
CA LEU A 48 16.40 2.65 1.70
C LEU A 48 15.97 1.21 1.96
N ALA A 49 16.83 0.37 2.54
CA ALA A 49 16.50 -1.00 2.90
C ALA A 49 15.43 -1.05 4.00
N VAL A 50 15.51 -0.18 5.00
CA VAL A 50 14.49 -0.06 6.06
C VAL A 50 13.19 0.46 5.47
N LEU A 51 13.22 1.51 4.65
CA LEU A 51 12.01 2.06 4.02
C LEU A 51 11.34 1.04 3.10
N GLY A 52 12.13 0.36 2.26
CA GLY A 52 11.65 -0.73 1.41
C GLY A 52 11.12 -1.92 2.21
N GLY A 53 11.77 -2.28 3.31
CA GLY A 53 11.34 -3.33 4.23
C GLY A 53 10.01 -3.00 4.93
N VAL A 54 9.84 -1.77 5.42
CA VAL A 54 8.59 -1.31 6.04
C VAL A 54 7.44 -1.32 5.04
N LEU A 55 7.68 -0.88 3.80
CA LEU A 55 6.68 -0.93 2.73
C LEU A 55 6.32 -2.38 2.35
N ALA A 56 7.32 -3.26 2.25
CA ALA A 56 7.10 -4.68 1.96
C ALA A 56 6.32 -5.40 3.08
N LEU A 57 6.56 -5.04 4.35
CA LEU A 57 5.85 -5.60 5.49
C LEU A 57 4.37 -5.20 5.50
N ARG A 58 4.05 -3.95 5.13
CA ARG A 58 2.66 -3.49 5.01
C ARG A 58 1.89 -4.29 3.95
N ASN A 59 2.49 -4.45 2.75
CA ASN A 59 1.87 -5.23 1.68
C ASN A 59 1.67 -6.71 2.05
N ARG A 60 2.61 -7.28 2.81
CA ARG A 60 2.52 -8.67 3.28
C ARG A 60 1.39 -8.88 4.28
N LEU A 61 1.07 -7.89 5.11
CA LEU A 61 -0.08 -7.95 6.02
C LEU A 61 -1.41 -7.86 5.25
N GLU A 62 -1.45 -7.10 4.15
CA GLU A 62 -2.63 -7.07 3.26
C GLU A 62 -2.84 -8.41 2.56
N ASP A 63 -1.74 -9.04 2.08
CA ASP A 63 -1.79 -10.38 1.48
C ASP A 63 -2.13 -11.47 2.52
N ALA A 64 -1.53 -11.42 3.70
CA ALA A 64 -1.71 -12.41 4.77
C ALA A 64 -3.09 -12.31 5.42
N ASN A 65 -3.59 -11.09 5.67
CA ASN A 65 -4.98 -10.89 6.10
C ASN A 65 -5.94 -11.48 5.06
N ALA A 66 -5.65 -11.29 3.77
CA ALA A 66 -6.46 -11.87 2.71
C ALA A 66 -6.34 -13.40 2.60
N MET A 67 -5.28 -14.03 3.16
CA MET A 67 -5.10 -15.49 3.21
C MET A 67 -5.70 -16.11 4.48
N THR A 68 -5.81 -15.35 5.57
CA THR A 68 -6.53 -15.78 6.79
C THR A 68 -8.03 -15.44 6.76
N SER A 69 -8.49 -14.54 5.88
CA SER A 69 -9.91 -14.19 5.72
C SER A 69 -10.80 -15.31 5.14
N THR A 70 -10.20 -16.39 4.59
CA THR A 70 -10.96 -17.58 4.16
C THR A 70 -11.46 -18.41 5.35
N ALA A 71 -10.92 -18.20 6.56
CA ALA A 71 -11.35 -18.89 7.77
C ALA A 71 -12.15 -17.99 8.75
N ASP A 72 -12.32 -16.69 8.44
CA ASP A 72 -12.95 -15.72 9.33
C ASP A 72 -13.63 -14.63 8.50
N SER A 73 -14.81 -14.93 7.94
CA SER A 73 -15.67 -13.94 7.26
C SER A 73 -16.74 -13.36 8.20
N GLU A 74 -16.50 -13.39 9.51
CA GLU A 74 -17.51 -13.03 10.53
C GLU A 74 -17.20 -11.78 11.36
N THR A 75 -16.12 -11.04 11.08
CA THR A 75 -15.75 -9.86 11.89
C THR A 75 -15.68 -8.58 11.08
N GLY A 76 -16.74 -7.77 11.22
CA GLY A 76 -16.83 -6.41 10.71
C GLY A 76 -18.18 -5.78 11.03
N THR A 77 -18.45 -5.57 12.32
CA THR A 77 -19.65 -4.98 12.93
C THR A 77 -20.42 -3.97 12.08
N ASP A 78 -21.48 -4.44 11.43
CA ASP A 78 -22.77 -3.79 11.23
C ASP A 78 -23.80 -4.92 11.37
N GLU A 79 -24.56 -4.94 12.46
CA GLU A 79 -25.09 -6.14 13.13
C GLU A 79 -26.05 -7.05 12.33
N PHE A 80 -26.26 -6.90 11.02
CA PHE A 80 -27.05 -7.88 10.23
C PHE A 80 -26.57 -8.17 8.80
N LEU A 81 -25.43 -7.64 8.32
CA LEU A 81 -25.03 -7.80 6.91
C LEU A 81 -23.59 -8.29 6.76
N THR A 82 -23.43 -9.50 6.22
CA THR A 82 -22.12 -10.04 5.85
C THR A 82 -21.49 -9.24 4.71
N ASP A 83 -20.17 -9.32 4.53
CA ASP A 83 -19.46 -8.67 3.42
C ASP A 83 -20.11 -9.00 2.05
N ARG A 84 -20.53 -10.27 1.91
CA ARG A 84 -21.24 -10.78 0.74
C ARG A 84 -22.58 -10.07 0.52
N GLU A 85 -23.37 -9.96 1.58
CA GLU A 85 -24.69 -9.34 1.53
C GLU A 85 -24.60 -7.83 1.30
N LYS A 86 -23.58 -7.16 1.88
CA LYS A 86 -23.31 -5.75 1.64
C LYS A 86 -23.05 -5.45 0.16
N VAL A 87 -22.24 -6.27 -0.52
CA VAL A 87 -22.01 -6.12 -1.96
C VAL A 87 -23.28 -6.43 -2.77
N ARG A 88 -24.04 -7.45 -2.37
CA ARG A 88 -25.29 -7.82 -3.03
C ARG A 88 -26.33 -6.71 -2.94
N GLN A 89 -26.50 -6.11 -1.76
CA GLN A 89 -27.37 -4.98 -1.52
C GLN A 89 -26.92 -3.77 -2.35
N LEU A 90 -25.62 -3.47 -2.34
CA LEU A 90 -25.06 -2.37 -3.11
C LEU A 90 -25.35 -2.51 -4.62
N ILE A 91 -25.15 -3.70 -5.19
CA ILE A 91 -25.46 -3.93 -6.61
C ILE A 91 -26.98 -3.86 -6.87
N THR A 92 -27.80 -4.31 -5.92
CA THR A 92 -29.27 -4.23 -6.00
C THR A 92 -29.76 -2.79 -6.03
N GLU A 93 -29.25 -1.95 -5.12
CA GLU A 93 -29.57 -0.51 -5.05
C GLU A 93 -29.17 0.23 -6.32
N ASN A 94 -28.13 -0.23 -7.02
CA ASN A 94 -27.68 0.30 -8.31
C ASN A 94 -28.45 -0.29 -9.53
N GLY A 95 -29.61 -0.91 -9.31
CA GLY A 95 -30.46 -1.45 -10.38
C GLY A 95 -30.05 -2.84 -10.86
N GLY A 96 -29.42 -3.62 -9.99
CA GLY A 96 -29.00 -5.00 -10.24
C GLY A 96 -27.72 -5.15 -11.05
N ARG A 97 -27.06 -4.03 -11.38
CA ARG A 97 -25.82 -3.99 -12.15
C ARG A 97 -24.95 -2.83 -11.67
N MET A 98 -23.66 -3.06 -11.51
CA MET A 98 -22.73 -2.04 -11.04
C MET A 98 -21.33 -2.30 -11.59
N LYS A 99 -20.55 -1.26 -11.86
CA LYS A 99 -19.15 -1.45 -12.27
C LYS A 99 -18.32 -1.92 -11.08
N GLN A 100 -17.36 -2.82 -11.33
CA GLN A 100 -16.44 -3.28 -10.29
C GLN A 100 -15.65 -2.13 -9.66
N SER A 101 -15.29 -1.10 -10.44
CA SER A 101 -14.64 0.12 -9.93
C SER A 101 -15.55 0.92 -8.99
N GLU A 102 -16.84 1.04 -9.31
CA GLU A 102 -17.82 1.69 -8.44
C GLU A 102 -18.04 0.90 -7.16
N ILE A 103 -18.08 -0.44 -7.23
CA ILE A 103 -18.14 -1.30 -6.03
C ILE A 103 -16.92 -1.00 -5.15
N VAL A 104 -15.70 -1.03 -5.69
CA VAL A 104 -14.46 -0.72 -4.96
C VAL A 104 -14.45 0.70 -4.37
N ASN A 105 -15.15 1.65 -4.97
CA ASN A 105 -15.24 3.02 -4.44
C ASN A 105 -16.32 3.15 -3.34
N ALA A 106 -17.37 2.33 -3.39
CA ALA A 106 -18.48 2.37 -2.44
C ALA A 106 -18.23 1.52 -1.19
N VAL A 107 -17.49 0.42 -1.33
CA VAL A 107 -16.92 -0.30 -0.20
C VAL A 107 -15.47 0.12 -0.05
N ASP A 108 -15.10 0.76 1.07
CA ASP A 108 -13.71 1.15 1.40
C ASP A 108 -12.79 -0.08 1.65
N TRP A 109 -12.77 -1.01 0.71
CA TRP A 109 -12.04 -2.26 0.73
C TRP A 109 -10.97 -2.27 -0.35
N SER A 110 -9.92 -3.07 -0.14
CA SER A 110 -8.90 -3.23 -1.16
C SER A 110 -9.48 -3.89 -2.42
N LYS A 111 -9.00 -3.47 -3.60
CA LYS A 111 -9.39 -4.07 -4.89
C LYS A 111 -9.20 -5.59 -4.91
N ALA A 112 -8.18 -6.09 -4.21
CA ALA A 112 -7.93 -7.52 -4.08
C ALA A 112 -9.04 -8.23 -3.29
N LYS A 113 -9.48 -7.68 -2.15
CA LYS A 113 -10.60 -8.23 -1.37
C LYS A 113 -11.89 -8.24 -2.18
N VAL A 114 -12.23 -7.13 -2.83
CA VAL A 114 -13.41 -7.05 -3.71
C VAL A 114 -13.33 -8.05 -4.85
N SER A 115 -12.16 -8.21 -5.49
CA SER A 115 -12.00 -9.16 -6.58
C SER A 115 -12.12 -10.61 -6.14
N ARG A 116 -11.67 -10.97 -4.94
CA ARG A 116 -11.83 -12.32 -4.37
C ARG A 116 -13.30 -12.59 -4.05
N LEU A 117 -13.93 -11.69 -3.30
CA LEU A 117 -15.35 -11.81 -2.95
C LEU A 117 -16.27 -11.91 -4.18
N LEU A 118 -16.00 -11.13 -5.23
CA LEU A 118 -16.75 -11.22 -6.49
C LEU A 118 -16.52 -12.53 -7.24
N ALA A 119 -15.32 -13.10 -7.16
CA ALA A 119 -15.03 -14.42 -7.73
C ALA A 119 -15.80 -15.52 -6.97
N ASP A 120 -15.82 -15.45 -5.63
CA ASP A 120 -16.58 -16.39 -4.80
C ASP A 120 -18.09 -16.30 -5.09
N LEU A 121 -18.61 -15.08 -5.25
CA LEU A 121 -20.01 -14.85 -5.63
C LEU A 121 -20.34 -15.33 -7.05
N GLU A 122 -19.37 -15.26 -7.97
CA GLU A 122 -19.51 -15.74 -9.34
C GLU A 122 -19.51 -17.28 -9.38
N GLU A 123 -18.65 -17.92 -8.59
CA GLU A 123 -18.61 -19.37 -8.41
C GLU A 123 -19.93 -19.91 -7.82
N ASP A 124 -20.48 -19.21 -6.83
CA ASP A 124 -21.78 -19.51 -6.24
C ASP A 124 -22.98 -19.20 -7.16
N GLY A 125 -22.72 -18.66 -8.36
CA GLY A 125 -23.75 -18.31 -9.35
C GLY A 125 -24.68 -17.19 -8.89
N GLN A 126 -24.23 -16.32 -7.98
CA GLN A 126 -24.99 -15.18 -7.43
C GLN A 126 -24.77 -13.90 -8.24
N VAL A 127 -23.60 -13.77 -8.89
CA VAL A 127 -23.26 -12.66 -9.77
C VAL A 127 -22.66 -13.16 -11.08
N THR A 128 -22.72 -12.34 -12.12
CA THR A 128 -22.05 -12.59 -13.40
C THR A 128 -21.23 -11.38 -13.79
N LYS A 129 -20.01 -11.63 -14.28
CA LYS A 129 -19.08 -10.59 -14.70
C LYS A 129 -19.06 -10.44 -16.21
N LEU A 130 -19.44 -9.27 -16.70
CA LEU A 130 -19.37 -8.92 -18.11
C LEU A 130 -18.31 -7.85 -18.35
N ARG A 131 -17.51 -8.01 -19.40
CA ARG A 131 -16.52 -7.00 -19.78
C ARG A 131 -17.20 -5.87 -20.54
N LEU A 132 -17.13 -4.64 -20.01
CA LEU A 132 -17.68 -3.44 -20.63
C LEU A 132 -16.55 -2.45 -20.92
N GLY A 133 -16.04 -2.48 -22.15
CA GLY A 133 -14.90 -1.65 -22.56
C GLY A 133 -13.62 -2.01 -21.80
N ARG A 134 -13.17 -1.11 -20.92
CA ARG A 134 -11.96 -1.27 -20.08
C ARG A 134 -12.25 -1.68 -18.64
N GLU A 135 -13.52 -1.76 -18.27
CA GLU A 135 -13.98 -2.09 -16.93
C GLU A 135 -14.82 -3.36 -16.94
N ASN A 136 -15.08 -3.93 -15.77
CA ASN A 136 -15.97 -5.07 -15.62
C ASN A 136 -17.28 -4.60 -14.99
N LEU A 137 -18.40 -4.96 -15.61
CA LEU A 137 -19.74 -4.82 -15.07
C LEU A 137 -20.08 -6.10 -14.31
N VAL A 138 -20.57 -5.95 -13.08
CA VAL A 138 -21.06 -7.03 -12.24
C VAL A 138 -22.58 -6.97 -12.23
N CYS A 139 -23.24 -8.08 -12.55
CA CYS A 139 -24.70 -8.20 -12.56
C CYS A 139 -25.13 -9.24 -11.53
N LEU A 140 -26.26 -9.01 -10.85
CA LEU A 140 -26.87 -10.01 -9.97
C LEU A 140 -27.65 -11.08 -10.75
N SER A 141 -27.63 -12.31 -10.25
CA SER A 141 -28.42 -13.42 -10.79
C SER A 141 -29.92 -13.14 -10.66
N GLY A 142 -30.64 -13.28 -11.77
CA GLY A 142 -32.07 -12.94 -11.88
C GLY A 142 -32.35 -11.47 -12.23
N HIS A 143 -31.34 -10.60 -12.19
CA HIS A 143 -31.39 -9.22 -12.69
C HIS A 143 -30.56 -9.03 -13.98
N GLU A 144 -30.31 -10.13 -14.68
CA GLU A 144 -29.71 -10.15 -16.01
C GLU A 144 -30.62 -9.39 -16.99
N PRO A 145 -30.06 -8.56 -17.90
CA PRO A 145 -30.84 -8.05 -19.01
C PRO A 145 -31.43 -9.25 -19.78
N THR A 146 -32.72 -9.16 -20.12
CA THR A 146 -33.56 -10.14 -20.84
C THR A 146 -32.95 -10.75 -22.12
N ALA A 147 -31.73 -10.39 -22.50
CA ALA A 147 -30.97 -10.98 -23.61
C ALA A 147 -30.23 -12.30 -23.26
N SER A 148 -30.17 -12.74 -21.99
CA SER A 148 -29.41 -13.95 -21.61
C SER A 148 -30.24 -15.11 -21.04
N LYS A 149 -31.58 -15.01 -20.99
CA LYS A 149 -32.40 -16.22 -20.83
C LYS A 149 -32.42 -17.00 -22.15
N SER A 150 -31.38 -17.79 -22.39
CA SER A 150 -31.53 -18.97 -23.25
C SER A 150 -31.98 -20.11 -22.36
N PRO A 151 -33.27 -20.53 -22.41
CA PRO A 151 -33.65 -21.80 -21.83
C PRO A 151 -33.02 -22.94 -22.66
N GLU A 152 -33.12 -24.17 -22.16
CA GLU A 152 -32.76 -25.43 -22.85
C GLU A 152 -31.36 -25.97 -22.57
N ARG A 153 -31.20 -26.58 -21.38
CA ARG A 153 -30.40 -27.80 -21.26
C ARG A 153 -31.40 -28.98 -21.28
N PRO A 154 -31.50 -29.78 -22.36
CA PRO A 154 -32.22 -31.04 -22.28
C PRO A 154 -31.37 -32.00 -21.43
N GLN A 155 -31.94 -32.41 -20.30
CA GLN A 155 -31.47 -33.54 -19.51
C GLN A 155 -31.78 -34.79 -20.36
N ASN A 156 -30.75 -35.46 -20.89
CA ASN A 156 -30.91 -36.80 -21.45
C ASN A 156 -30.61 -37.82 -20.35
N ASP A 157 -31.60 -38.69 -20.11
CA ASP A 157 -31.51 -39.96 -19.38
C ASP A 157 -30.46 -40.92 -19.96
#